data_AF-A0A7S2KAR8-F1
#
_entry.id   AF-A0A7S2KAR8-F1
#
_cell.length_a   1.000
_cell.length_b   1.000
_cell.length_c   1.000
_cell.angle_alpha   90.00
_cell.angle_beta   90.00
_cell.angle_gamma   90.00
#
_symmetry.space_group_name_H-M   'P 1'
#
loop_
_entity.id
_entity.type
_entity.pdbx_description
1 polymer ?
#
loop_
_entity_poly.entity_id
_entity_poly.type
_entity_poly.pdbx_seq_one_letter_code
_entity_poly.pdbx_strand_id
1 'polypeptide(L)'
;MNPFLFFFDFLKSQPGWALNFTLAHVLFWLYGFPDLSEYGYSNTFSEQGNIPSGPLGSGGGIVTLLIVCVMSLVWLQKLVSHEYGKKEDIGMADQDDDYD
;
A
#
# COMPACT_ATOMS: atom_id res chain seq x y z
N MET A 1 -10.00 11.85 19.36
CA MET A 1 -10.61 10.99 18.34
C MET A 1 -10.23 9.55 18.63
N ASN A 2 -11.19 8.61 18.70
CA ASN A 2 -10.89 7.22 19.01
C ASN A 2 -10.29 6.55 17.76
N PRO A 3 -9.05 6.01 17.79
CA PRO A 3 -8.35 5.54 16.58
C PRO A 3 -9.11 4.43 15.85
N PHE A 4 -9.86 3.60 16.58
CA PHE A 4 -10.72 2.58 16.00
C PHE A 4 -11.85 3.16 15.15
N LEU A 5 -12.56 4.17 15.66
CA LEU A 5 -13.67 4.80 14.93
C LEU A 5 -13.16 5.49 13.66
N PHE A 6 -12.04 6.20 13.75
CA PHE A 6 -11.39 6.82 12.60
C PHE A 6 -11.05 5.81 11.51
N PHE A 7 -10.45 4.67 11.90
CA PHE A 7 -10.08 3.62 10.95
C PHE A 7 -11.31 3.00 10.26
N PHE A 8 -12.39 2.75 10.99
CA PHE A 8 -13.64 2.26 10.40
C PHE A 8 -14.31 3.29 9.46
N ASP A 9 -14.25 4.58 9.81
CA ASP A 9 -14.74 5.67 8.96
C ASP A 9 -13.96 5.72 7.64
N PHE A 10 -12.63 5.65 7.72
CA PHE A 10 -11.74 5.63 6.57
C PHE A 10 -11.95 4.38 5.69
N LEU A 11 -12.11 3.20 6.29
CA LEU A 11 -12.43 1.95 5.59
C LEU A 11 -13.72 2.04 4.79
N LYS A 12 -14.75 2.68 5.36
CA LYS A 12 -16.04 2.89 4.67
C LYS A 12 -15.94 3.95 3.58
N SER A 13 -15.12 4.98 3.77
CA SER A 13 -14.90 6.06 2.80
C SER A 13 -14.21 5.55 1.53
N GLN A 14 -13.23 4.64 1.66
CA GLN A 14 -12.47 4.13 0.51
C GLN A 14 -12.28 2.60 0.51
N PRO A 15 -13.35 1.82 0.30
CA PRO A 15 -13.30 0.36 0.40
C PRO A 15 -12.41 -0.29 -0.66
N GLY A 16 -12.41 0.22 -1.90
CA GLY A 16 -11.60 -0.33 -2.99
C GLY A 16 -10.09 -0.20 -2.74
N TRP A 17 -9.66 0.91 -2.14
CA TRP A 17 -8.26 1.14 -1.82
C TRP A 17 -7.80 0.32 -0.61
N ALA A 18 -8.66 0.16 0.41
CA ALA A 18 -8.40 -0.72 1.54
C ALA A 18 -8.30 -2.20 1.11
N LEU A 19 -9.15 -2.63 0.17
CA LEU A 19 -9.11 -3.98 -0.41
C LEU A 19 -7.81 -4.17 -1.20
N ASN A 20 -7.44 -3.23 -2.08
CA ASN A 20 -6.18 -3.30 -2.83
C ASN A 20 -4.94 -3.34 -1.92
N PHE A 21 -4.91 -2.54 -0.86
CA PHE A 21 -3.84 -2.56 0.13
C PHE A 21 -3.75 -3.92 0.83
N THR A 22 -4.90 -4.47 1.23
CA THR A 22 -4.99 -5.77 1.91
C THR A 22 -4.55 -6.90 0.98
N LEU A 23 -5.06 -6.95 -0.25
CA LEU A 23 -4.66 -7.95 -1.23
C LEU A 23 -3.17 -7.85 -1.55
N ALA A 24 -2.62 -6.65 -1.77
CA ALA A 24 -1.20 -6.48 -2.03
C ALA A 24 -0.34 -7.05 -0.90
N HIS A 25 -0.71 -6.81 0.36
CA HIS A 25 -0.01 -7.38 1.52
C HIS A 25 -0.18 -8.89 1.62
N VAL A 26 -1.39 -9.41 1.41
CA VAL A 26 -1.65 -10.86 1.45
C VAL A 26 -0.86 -11.59 0.35
N LEU A 27 -0.88 -11.10 -0.89
CA LEU A 27 -0.10 -11.68 -1.99
C LEU A 27 1.40 -11.61 -1.72
N PHE A 28 1.88 -10.52 -1.12
CA PHE A 28 3.28 -10.42 -0.74
C PHE A 28 3.66 -11.43 0.33
N TRP A 29 2.91 -11.53 1.42
CA TRP A 29 3.26 -12.47 2.49
C TRP A 29 3.13 -13.93 2.07
N LEU A 30 2.17 -14.26 1.20
CA LEU A 30 1.96 -15.64 0.74
C LEU A 30 2.91 -16.06 -0.38
N TYR A 31 3.25 -15.15 -1.31
CA TYR A 31 4.00 -15.51 -2.51
C TYR A 31 5.29 -14.69 -2.64
N GLY A 32 5.23 -13.37 -2.45
CA GLY A 32 6.39 -12.49 -2.61
C GLY A 32 7.49 -12.71 -1.58
N PHE A 33 7.16 -12.92 -0.31
CA PHE A 33 8.10 -13.08 0.79
C PHE A 33 8.82 -14.43 0.75
N PRO A 34 8.13 -15.57 0.51
CA PRO A 34 8.81 -16.85 0.26
C PRO A 34 9.72 -16.79 -0.96
N ASP A 35 9.25 -16.22 -2.08
CA ASP A 35 10.06 -16.09 -3.32
C ASP A 35 11.31 -15.24 -3.08
N LEU A 36 11.17 -14.10 -2.38
CA LEU A 36 12.29 -13.23 -2.01
C LEU A 36 13.27 -13.91 -1.05
N SER A 37 12.77 -14.69 -0.08
CA SER A 37 13.59 -15.39 0.91
C SER A 37 14.34 -16.59 0.32
N GLU A 38 13.74 -17.28 -0.64
CA GLU A 38 14.28 -18.52 -1.21
C GLU A 38 15.24 -18.24 -2.36
N TYR A 39 14.94 -17.24 -3.21
CA TYR A 39 15.68 -17.01 -4.45
C TYR A 39 16.46 -15.67 -4.46
N GLY A 40 16.05 -14.70 -3.64
CA GLY A 40 16.74 -13.42 -3.50
C GLY A 40 17.03 -12.72 -4.84
N TYR A 41 18.10 -11.92 -4.86
CA TYR A 41 18.63 -11.33 -6.09
C TYR A 41 19.89 -12.09 -6.51
N SER A 42 19.75 -12.97 -7.51
CA SER A 42 20.88 -13.69 -8.09
C SER A 42 21.45 -12.91 -9.29
N ASN A 43 22.74 -12.59 -9.22
CA ASN A 43 23.52 -11.99 -10.34
C ASN A 43 24.18 -13.06 -11.22
N THR A 44 23.72 -14.32 -11.12
CA THR A 44 24.38 -15.44 -11.80
C THR A 44 23.82 -15.54 -13.23
N PHE A 45 24.60 -15.05 -14.19
CA PHE A 45 24.29 -15.18 -15.62
C PHE A 45 24.35 -16.64 -16.05
N SER A 46 23.39 -17.11 -16.85
CA SER A 46 23.52 -18.41 -17.50
C SER A 46 24.68 -18.39 -18.52
N GLU A 47 25.18 -19.54 -18.94
CA GLU A 47 26.21 -19.63 -20.02
C GLU A 47 25.78 -18.93 -21.32
N GLN A 48 24.48 -18.63 -21.50
CA GLN A 48 23.95 -17.88 -22.64
C GLN A 48 23.90 -16.35 -22.41
N GLY A 49 24.37 -15.84 -21.27
CA GLY A 49 24.39 -14.40 -20.96
C GLY A 49 23.02 -13.81 -20.60
N ASN A 50 21.97 -14.63 -20.55
CA ASN A 50 20.65 -14.21 -20.08
C ASN A 50 20.55 -14.42 -18.55
N ILE A 51 19.79 -13.53 -17.90
CA ILE A 51 19.30 -13.77 -16.55
C ILE A 51 18.21 -14.84 -16.70
N PRO A 52 18.35 -16.03 -16.10
CA PRO A 52 17.38 -17.09 -16.26
C PRO A 52 16.04 -16.66 -15.67
N SER A 53 15.04 -16.41 -16.51
CA SER A 53 13.64 -16.14 -16.12
C SER A 53 13.01 -17.42 -15.54
N GLY A 54 13.41 -17.77 -14.32
CA GLY A 54 12.94 -18.94 -13.55
C GLY A 54 13.08 -18.66 -12.06
N PRO A 55 12.92 -19.67 -11.18
CA PRO A 55 13.01 -19.48 -9.73
C PRO A 55 14.29 -18.74 -9.33
N LEU A 56 15.42 -19.05 -9.98
CA LEU A 56 16.74 -18.47 -9.73
C LEU A 56 17.01 -17.08 -10.36
N GLY A 57 16.03 -16.47 -11.03
CA GLY A 57 16.15 -15.12 -11.63
C GLY A 57 14.82 -14.37 -11.71
N SER A 58 13.86 -14.77 -10.88
CA SER A 58 12.56 -14.13 -10.79
C SER A 58 12.73 -12.77 -10.14
N GLY A 59 12.82 -11.72 -10.96
CA GLY A 59 12.53 -10.36 -10.52
C GLY A 59 11.14 -10.23 -9.86
N GLY A 60 10.31 -11.29 -9.84
CA GLY A 60 9.01 -11.36 -9.19
C GLY A 60 9.04 -11.00 -7.71
N GLY A 61 10.01 -11.47 -6.92
CA GLY A 61 10.17 -11.08 -5.52
C GLY A 61 10.39 -9.56 -5.33
N ILE A 62 11.21 -8.95 -6.19
CA ILE A 62 11.49 -7.50 -6.15
C ILE A 62 10.30 -6.69 -6.69
N VAL A 63 9.68 -7.14 -7.77
CA VAL A 63 8.49 -6.49 -8.36
C VAL A 63 7.32 -6.52 -7.39
N THR A 64 7.08 -7.64 -6.72
CA THR A 64 6.03 -7.74 -5.69
C THR A 64 6.33 -6.87 -4.48
N LEU A 65 7.59 -6.77 -4.05
CA LEU A 65 8.01 -5.84 -3.00
C LEU A 65 7.77 -4.37 -3.40
N LEU A 66 8.12 -4.00 -4.62
CA LEU A 66 7.86 -2.64 -5.14
C LEU A 66 6.35 -2.33 -5.18
N ILE A 67 5.52 -3.27 -5.61
CA ILE A 67 4.06 -3.11 -5.63
C ILE A 67 3.53 -2.86 -4.21
N VAL A 68 4.02 -3.59 -3.22
CA VAL A 68 3.63 -3.41 -1.80
C VAL A 68 4.08 -2.05 -1.28
N CYS A 69 5.30 -1.63 -1.58
CA CYS A 69 5.79 -0.31 -1.18
C CYS A 69 4.95 0.81 -1.81
N VAL A 70 4.68 0.74 -3.12
CA VAL A 70 3.87 1.74 -3.83
C VAL A 70 2.43 1.77 -3.28
N MET A 71 1.81 0.61 -3.06
CA MET A 71 0.47 0.56 -2.48
C MET A 71 0.43 1.07 -1.05
N SER A 72 1.48 0.83 -0.26
CA SER A 72 1.61 1.40 1.09
C SER A 72 1.70 2.92 1.06
N LEU A 73 2.48 3.48 0.13
CA LEU A 73 2.60 4.93 -0.06
C LEU A 73 1.28 5.56 -0.50
N VAL A 74 0.59 4.97 -1.48
CA VAL A 74 -0.71 5.47 -1.96
C VAL A 74 -1.77 5.41 -0.86
N TRP A 75 -1.77 4.34 -0.07
CA TRP A 75 -2.68 4.20 1.07
C TRP A 75 -2.40 5.26 2.14
N LEU A 76 -1.14 5.54 2.43
CA LEU A 76 -0.72 6.56 3.39
C LEU A 76 -1.06 7.97 2.90
N GLN A 77 -0.84 8.28 1.62
CA GLN A 77 -1.28 9.54 1.01
C GLN A 77 -2.79 9.75 1.15
N LYS A 78 -3.59 8.73 0.88
CA LYS A 78 -5.06 8.80 1.01
C LYS A 78 -5.51 8.98 2.44
N LEU A 79 -4.85 8.32 3.39
CA LEU A 79 -5.13 8.49 4.82
C LEU A 79 -4.85 9.93 5.25
N VAL A 80 -3.71 10.49 4.84
CA VAL A 80 -3.32 11.87 5.13
C VAL A 80 -4.30 12.86 4.48
N SER A 81 -4.66 12.69 3.21
CA SER A 81 -5.65 13.56 2.54
C SER A 81 -7.03 13.49 3.17
N HIS A 82 -7.46 12.33 3.66
CA HIS A 82 -8.74 12.19 4.37
C HIS A 82 -8.73 12.97 5.71
N GLU A 83 -7.60 13.00 6.42
CA GLU A 83 -7.47 13.82 7.62
C GLU A 83 -7.48 15.33 7.32
N TYR A 84 -6.86 15.76 6.22
CA TYR A 84 -6.86 17.18 5.84
C TYR A 84 -8.24 17.65 5.37
N GLY A 85 -8.93 16.88 4.51
CA GLY A 85 -10.28 17.24 4.06
C GLY A 85 -11.29 17.28 5.21
N LYS A 86 -11.19 16.36 6.19
CA LYS A 86 -12.05 16.39 7.38
C LYS A 86 -11.77 17.58 8.29
N LYS A 87 -10.53 18.09 8.34
CA LYS A 87 -10.21 19.32 9.10
C LYS A 87 -10.74 20.58 8.43
N GLU A 88 -10.74 20.63 7.10
CA GLU A 88 -11.30 21.76 6.34
C GLU A 88 -12.83 21.84 6.48
N ASP A 89 -13.55 20.71 6.43
CA ASP A 89 -15.00 20.69 6.64
C ASP A 89 -15.39 21.11 8.08
N ILE A 90 -14.62 20.71 9.09
CA ILE A 90 -14.85 21.15 10.47
C ILE A 90 -14.53 22.65 10.62
N GLY A 91 -13.48 23.14 9.95
CA GLY A 91 -13.11 24.56 9.97
C GLY A 91 -14.10 25.50 9.27
N MET A 92 -14.95 24.99 8.36
CA MET A 92 -16.08 25.74 7.80
C MET A 92 -17.33 25.64 8.65
N ALA A 93 -17.57 24.50 9.32
CA ALA A 93 -18.73 24.33 10.20
C ALA A 93 -18.70 25.27 11.42
N ASP A 94 -17.51 25.66 11.89
CA ASP A 94 -17.38 26.54 13.06
C ASP A 94 -17.55 28.05 12.71
N GLN A 95 -17.69 28.42 11.43
CA GLN A 95 -17.68 29.83 10.99
C GLN A 95 -19.05 30.42 10.64
N ASP A 96 -20.09 29.58 10.54
CA ASP A 96 -21.44 29.98 10.13
C ASP A 96 -22.39 30.30 11.32
N ASP A 97 -21.91 30.13 12.56
CA ASP A 97 -22.74 30.23 13.77
C ASP A 97 -22.66 31.61 14.49
N ASP A 98 -21.84 32.55 13.99
CA ASP A 98 -21.51 33.82 14.68
C ASP A 98 -22.24 35.07 14.09
N TYR A 99 -23.45 34.91 13.55
CA TYR A 99 -24.32 36.06 13.22
C TYR A 99 -25.71 35.93 13.86
N ASP A 100 -25.77 36.18 15.17
CA ASP A 100 -26.97 36.65 15.89
C ASP A 100 -27.00 38.19 15.98
#